data_AF-A0A9C9G1V3-F1
#
_entry.id   AF-A0A9C9G1V3-F1
#
_cell.length_a   1.000
_cell.length_b   1.000
_cell.length_c   1.000
_cell.angle_alpha   90.00
_cell.angle_beta   90.00
_cell.angle_gamma   90.00
#
_symmetry.space_group_name_H-M   'P 1'
#
loop_
_entity.id
_entity.type
_entity.pdbx_description
1 polymer ?
#
loop_
_entity_poly.entity_id
_entity_poly.type
_entity_poly.pdbx_seq_one_letter_code
_entity_poly.pdbx_strand_id
1 'polypeptide(L)'
;MTKMGLSAEYQLLSLLVCAAPDEIVARDVSQLLAGTQINWQEFISKAEQNGVSPWLYHNRDNGRIRFAASVLKQLRALAVRHRYASEIYTRVLIELLALFEDKGIEVILLKGAALARTVYQEAGLRPMRDLDI
;
A
#
# COMPACT_ATOMS: atom_id res chain seq x y z
N MET A 1 15.38 6.53 -18.28
CA MET A 1 15.52 7.92 -17.79
C MET A 1 15.67 7.88 -16.28
N THR A 2 16.89 8.06 -15.78
CA THR A 2 17.19 8.10 -14.35
C THR A 2 16.43 9.27 -13.74
N LYS A 3 15.38 9.02 -12.93
CA LYS A 3 14.66 10.07 -12.21
C LYS A 3 15.64 10.72 -11.22
N MET A 4 16.27 11.82 -11.63
CA MET A 4 17.19 12.61 -10.81
C MET A 4 16.54 12.96 -9.46
N GLY A 5 17.21 12.62 -8.36
CA GLY A 5 16.91 13.10 -7.01
C GLY A 5 16.24 12.12 -6.04
N LEU A 6 15.75 10.96 -6.48
CA LEU A 6 15.14 9.98 -5.57
C LEU A 6 16.20 9.00 -5.03
N SER A 7 16.19 8.75 -3.72
CA SER A 7 16.95 7.67 -3.08
C SER A 7 16.63 6.31 -3.72
N ALA A 8 17.56 5.36 -3.68
CA ALA A 8 17.38 4.02 -4.22
C ALA A 8 16.14 3.31 -3.66
N GLU A 9 15.81 3.50 -2.38
CA GLU A 9 14.63 2.92 -1.74
C GLU A 9 13.32 3.44 -2.36
N TYR A 10 13.25 4.74 -2.68
CA TYR A 10 12.10 5.33 -3.35
C TYR A 10 11.99 4.86 -4.80
N GLN A 11 13.11 4.71 -5.50
CA GLN A 11 13.12 4.15 -6.84
C GLN A 11 12.59 2.70 -6.83
N LEU A 12 13.13 1.87 -5.93
CA LEU A 12 12.66 0.50 -5.74
C LEU A 12 11.17 0.45 -5.38
N LEU A 13 10.73 1.30 -4.46
CA LEU A 13 9.32 1.39 -4.07
C LEU A 13 8.43 1.70 -5.28
N SER A 14 8.82 2.70 -6.08
CA SER A 14 8.07 3.11 -7.27
C SER A 14 7.96 2.00 -8.33
N LEU A 15 9.01 1.19 -8.49
CA LEU A 15 9.01 0.05 -9.40
C LEU A 15 8.03 -1.01 -8.90
N LEU A 16 8.06 -1.33 -7.61
CA LEU A 16 7.26 -2.41 -7.05
C LEU A 16 5.76 -2.08 -6.95
N VAL A 17 5.38 -0.81 -6.86
CA VAL A 17 3.97 -0.37 -6.86
C VAL A 17 3.44 -0.02 -8.25
N CYS A 18 4.28 -0.07 -9.28
CA CYS A 18 3.89 0.28 -10.65
C CYS A 18 2.91 -0.74 -11.27
N ALA A 19 1.99 -0.29 -12.10
CA ALA A 19 1.08 -1.13 -12.88
C ALA A 19 1.68 -1.63 -14.22
N ALA A 20 2.98 -1.42 -14.45
CA ALA A 20 3.67 -1.84 -15.66
C ALA A 20 3.81 -3.38 -15.78
N PRO A 21 4.10 -3.92 -16.99
CA PRO A 21 4.34 -5.35 -17.18
C PRO A 21 5.47 -5.88 -16.31
N ASP A 22 5.30 -7.09 -15.76
CA ASP A 22 6.18 -7.66 -14.75
C ASP A 22 7.62 -7.86 -15.25
N GLU A 23 7.83 -8.22 -16.52
CA GLU A 23 9.18 -8.46 -17.05
C GLU A 23 10.00 -7.18 -17.18
N ILE A 24 9.36 -6.05 -17.45
CA ILE A 24 10.04 -4.75 -17.52
C ILE A 24 10.44 -4.34 -16.11
N VAL A 25 9.52 -4.42 -15.15
CA VAL A 25 9.78 -4.05 -13.77
C VAL A 25 10.83 -4.96 -13.13
N ALA A 26 10.77 -6.28 -13.35
CA ALA A 26 11.73 -7.23 -12.80
C ALA A 26 13.17 -6.94 -13.29
N ARG A 27 13.33 -6.53 -14.55
CA ARG A 27 14.61 -6.11 -15.13
C ARG A 27 15.14 -4.85 -14.45
N ASP A 28 14.29 -3.83 -14.31
CA ASP A 28 14.67 -2.55 -13.70
C ASP A 28 15.01 -2.72 -12.21
N VAL A 29 14.25 -3.56 -11.50
CA VAL A 29 14.55 -3.95 -10.11
C VAL A 29 15.89 -4.66 -10.04
N SER A 30 16.14 -5.64 -10.91
CA SER A 30 17.41 -6.38 -10.93
C SER A 30 18.60 -5.46 -11.22
N GLN A 31 18.45 -4.52 -12.16
CA GLN A 31 19.48 -3.53 -12.48
C GLN A 31 19.77 -2.59 -11.30
N LEU A 32 18.72 -2.11 -10.61
CA LEU A 32 18.88 -1.25 -9.44
C LEU A 32 19.59 -1.99 -8.29
N LEU A 33 19.18 -3.23 -8.00
CA LEU A 33 19.77 -4.03 -6.93
C LEU A 33 21.21 -4.47 -7.21
N ALA A 34 21.60 -4.63 -8.48
CA ALA A 34 22.97 -4.93 -8.85
C ALA A 34 23.91 -3.72 -8.68
N GLY A 35 23.39 -2.50 -8.86
CA GLY A 35 24.17 -1.26 -8.82
C GLY A 35 24.12 -0.51 -7.49
N THR A 36 23.29 -0.92 -6.54
CA THR A 36 23.09 -0.16 -5.29
C THR A 36 22.70 -1.05 -4.12
N GLN A 37 23.29 -0.77 -2.95
CA GLN A 37 22.88 -1.41 -1.70
C GLN A 37 21.63 -0.72 -1.16
N ILE A 38 20.58 -1.51 -0.92
CA ILE A 38 19.31 -1.02 -0.37
C ILE A 38 19.36 -1.03 1.16
N ASN A 39 19.02 0.10 1.78
CA ASN A 39 18.70 0.14 3.19
C ASN A 39 17.26 -0.35 3.39
N TRP A 40 17.11 -1.64 3.71
CA TRP A 40 15.79 -2.25 3.88
C TRP A 40 14.94 -1.64 4.99
N GLN A 41 15.56 -1.10 6.05
CA GLN A 41 14.82 -0.43 7.12
C GLN A 41 14.21 0.88 6.63
N GLU A 42 14.97 1.63 5.84
CA GLU A 42 14.51 2.87 5.22
C GLU A 42 13.47 2.59 4.13
N PHE A 43 13.63 1.52 3.35
CA PHE A 43 12.63 1.06 2.38
C PHE A 43 11.28 0.77 3.05
N ILE A 44 11.27 0.00 4.14
CA ILE A 44 10.05 -0.32 4.89
C ILE A 44 9.42 0.95 5.47
N SER A 45 10.24 1.82 6.07
CA SER A 45 9.77 3.10 6.62
C SER A 45 9.11 3.98 5.55
N LYS A 46 9.72 4.09 4.36
CA LYS A 46 9.13 4.81 3.22
C LYS A 46 7.85 4.14 2.72
N ALA A 47 7.80 2.81 2.65
CA ALA A 47 6.60 2.10 2.24
C ALA A 47 5.43 2.35 3.21
N GLU A 48 5.70 2.39 4.52
CA GLU A 48 4.70 2.71 5.54
C GLU A 48 4.24 4.18 5.45
N GLN A 49 5.17 5.13 5.34
CA GLN A 49 4.85 6.55 5.21
C GLN A 49 3.99 6.85 3.98
N ASN A 50 4.20 6.12 2.89
CA ASN A 50 3.45 6.26 1.64
C ASN A 50 2.21 5.35 1.59
N GLY A 51 1.90 4.60 2.65
CA GLY A 51 0.69 3.76 2.72
C GLY A 51 0.67 2.58 1.76
N VAL A 52 1.83 2.12 1.29
CA VAL A 52 1.96 1.02 0.31
C VAL A 52 2.55 -0.26 0.91
N SER A 53 2.87 -0.27 2.22
CA SER A 53 3.40 -1.46 2.87
C SER A 53 2.47 -2.70 2.81
N PRO A 54 1.12 -2.59 2.94
CA PRO A 54 0.26 -3.76 2.77
C PRO A 54 0.24 -4.26 1.33
N TRP A 55 0.29 -3.33 0.36
CA TRP A 55 0.35 -3.66 -1.06
C TRP A 55 1.60 -4.46 -1.41
N LEU A 56 2.76 -4.07 -0.89
CA LEU A 56 4.01 -4.81 -1.08
C LEU A 56 3.94 -6.22 -0.51
N TYR A 57 3.34 -6.40 0.67
CA TYR A 57 3.17 -7.74 1.24
C TYR A 57 2.19 -8.59 0.45
N HIS A 58 1.09 -8.00 0.01
CA HIS A 58 0.08 -8.67 -0.82
C HIS A 58 0.69 -9.16 -2.14
N ASN A 59 1.50 -8.33 -2.79
CA ASN A 59 2.14 -8.62 -4.06
C ASN A 59 3.56 -9.23 -3.95
N ARG A 60 3.95 -9.75 -2.79
CA ARG A 60 5.31 -10.26 -2.54
C ARG A 60 5.76 -11.40 -3.46
N ASP A 61 4.80 -12.14 -4.02
CA ASP A 61 5.01 -13.32 -4.85
C ASP A 61 4.84 -13.02 -6.36
N ASN A 62 4.85 -11.74 -6.77
CA ASN A 62 4.65 -11.30 -8.16
C ASN A 62 5.86 -11.48 -9.09
N GLY A 63 6.93 -12.13 -8.62
CA GLY A 63 8.15 -12.37 -9.42
C GLY A 63 9.05 -11.17 -9.68
N ARG A 64 8.65 -9.94 -9.29
CA ARG A 64 9.47 -8.72 -9.50
C ARG A 64 10.66 -8.64 -8.55
N ILE A 65 10.52 -9.19 -7.34
CA ILE A 65 11.56 -9.21 -6.32
C ILE A 65 11.39 -10.41 -5.39
N ARG A 66 12.51 -10.95 -4.90
CA ARG A 66 12.52 -11.90 -3.78
C ARG A 66 13.03 -11.20 -2.52
N PHE A 67 12.11 -10.82 -1.65
CA PHE A 67 12.46 -10.21 -0.37
C PHE A 67 13.11 -11.21 0.59
N ALA A 68 14.07 -10.73 1.38
CA ALA A 68 14.57 -11.50 2.51
C ALA A 68 13.46 -11.76 3.56
N ALA A 69 13.56 -12.87 4.29
CA ALA A 69 12.55 -13.27 5.28
C ALA A 69 12.33 -12.21 6.37
N SER A 70 13.38 -11.48 6.78
CA SER A 70 13.28 -10.38 7.75
C SER A 70 12.43 -9.22 7.24
N VAL A 71 12.57 -8.86 5.95
CA VAL A 71 11.77 -7.81 5.29
C VAL A 71 10.32 -8.26 5.17
N LEU A 72 10.08 -9.50 4.70
CA LEU A 72 8.73 -10.06 4.60
C LEU A 72 8.02 -10.10 5.96
N LYS A 73 8.73 -10.45 7.03
CA LYS A 73 8.16 -10.46 8.39
C LYS A 73 7.68 -9.08 8.82
N GLN A 74 8.45 -8.04 8.53
CA GLN A 74 8.07 -6.66 8.85
C GLN A 74 6.89 -6.18 8.00
N LEU A 75 6.93 -6.40 6.67
CA LEU A 75 5.83 -6.07 5.77
C LEU A 75 4.54 -6.80 6.15
N ARG A 76 4.63 -8.07 6.58
CA ARG A 76 3.49 -8.84 7.09
C ARG A 76 2.89 -8.20 8.33
N ALA A 77 3.72 -7.81 9.30
CA ALA A 77 3.25 -7.17 10.53
C ALA A 77 2.49 -5.86 10.22
N LEU A 78 3.01 -5.06 9.30
CA LEU A 78 2.34 -3.84 8.82
C LEU A 78 1.02 -4.14 8.10
N ALA A 79 1.01 -5.15 7.23
CA ALA A 79 -0.20 -5.56 6.52
C ALA A 79 -1.31 -6.01 7.49
N VAL A 80 -0.98 -6.80 8.51
CA VAL A 80 -1.92 -7.21 9.56
C VAL A 80 -2.44 -6.00 10.33
N ARG A 81 -1.55 -5.07 10.72
CA ARG A 81 -1.94 -3.83 11.42
C ARG A 81 -2.91 -2.99 10.61
N HIS A 82 -2.64 -2.81 9.31
CA HIS A 82 -3.49 -2.02 8.42
C HIS A 82 -4.84 -2.70 8.11
N ARG A 83 -4.86 -4.03 7.99
CA ARG A 83 -6.11 -4.77 7.89
C ARG A 83 -7.01 -4.56 9.10
N TYR A 84 -6.47 -4.71 10.31
CA TYR A 84 -7.24 -4.51 11.54
C TYR A 84 -7.76 -3.07 11.67
N ALA A 85 -6.94 -2.07 11.34
CA ALA A 85 -7.37 -0.68 11.30
C ALA A 85 -8.52 -0.46 10.30
N SER A 86 -8.40 -1.03 9.09
CA SER A 86 -9.45 -0.96 8.07
C SER A 86 -10.77 -1.58 8.53
N GLU A 87 -10.73 -2.68 9.29
CA GLU A 87 -11.93 -3.31 9.84
C GLU A 87 -12.63 -2.39 10.85
N ILE A 88 -11.86 -1.69 11.70
CA ILE A 88 -12.41 -0.67 12.63
C ILE A 88 -13.07 0.48 11.86
N TYR A 89 -12.36 1.07 10.89
CA TYR A 89 -12.91 2.16 10.08
C TYR A 89 -14.16 1.73 9.30
N THR A 90 -14.19 0.50 8.80
CA THR A 90 -15.35 -0.05 8.09
C THR A 90 -16.55 -0.15 9.01
N ARG A 91 -16.36 -0.62 10.25
CA ARG A 91 -17.45 -0.70 11.24
C ARG A 91 -18.01 0.69 11.56
N VAL A 92 -17.14 1.65 11.86
CA VAL A 92 -17.55 3.04 12.14
C VAL A 92 -18.27 3.63 10.93
N LEU A 93 -17.79 3.38 9.72
CA LEU A 93 -18.43 3.87 8.50
C LEU A 93 -19.84 3.31 8.33
N ILE A 94 -20.05 2.02 8.59
CA ILE A 94 -21.38 1.39 8.51
C ILE A 94 -22.34 2.02 9.53
N GLU A 95 -21.88 2.25 10.76
CA GLU A 95 -22.67 2.91 11.80
C GLU A 95 -23.06 4.34 11.40
N LEU A 96 -22.11 5.12 10.86
CA LEU A 96 -22.37 6.48 10.39
C LEU A 96 -23.36 6.52 9.22
N LEU A 97 -23.20 5.63 8.23
CA LEU A 97 -24.10 5.56 7.09
C LEU A 97 -25.53 5.23 7.50
N ALA A 98 -25.72 4.29 8.44
CA ALA A 98 -27.04 3.98 8.97
C ALA A 98 -27.67 5.18 9.69
N LEU A 99 -26.89 5.95 10.45
CA LEU A 99 -27.38 7.16 11.12
C LEU A 99 -27.78 8.26 10.13
N PHE A 100 -27.01 8.47 9.07
CA PHE A 100 -27.38 9.45 8.04
C PHE A 100 -28.63 9.01 7.28
N GLU A 101 -28.74 7.73 6.94
CA GLU A 101 -29.92 7.15 6.29
C GLU A 101 -31.18 7.32 7.15
N ASP A 102 -31.12 7.04 8.46
CA ASP A 102 -32.24 7.25 9.40
C ASP A 102 -32.69 8.73 9.46
N LYS A 103 -31.78 9.66 9.19
CA LYS A 103 -32.08 11.10 9.14
C LYS A 103 -32.42 11.62 7.75
N GLY A 104 -32.47 10.74 6.73
CA GLY A 104 -32.72 11.14 5.35
C GLY A 104 -31.63 12.03 4.77
N ILE A 105 -30.39 11.92 5.27
CA ILE A 105 -29.23 12.67 4.80
C ILE A 105 -28.53 11.84 3.74
N GLU A 106 -28.46 12.35 2.51
CA GLU A 106 -27.67 11.74 1.45
C GLU A 106 -26.17 11.91 1.69
N VAL A 107 -25.40 10.84 1.54
CA VAL A 107 -23.96 10.80 1.84
C VAL A 107 -23.18 10.38 0.60
N ILE A 108 -22.03 11.02 0.40
CA ILE A 108 -21.06 10.64 -0.64
C ILE A 108 -19.75 10.28 0.04
N LEU A 109 -19.30 9.03 -0.13
CA LEU A 109 -17.99 8.62 0.35
C LEU A 109 -16.89 9.23 -0.51
N LEU A 110 -15.87 9.81 0.12
CA LEU A 110 -14.73 10.40 -0.58
C LEU A 110 -13.43 9.62 -0.35
N LYS A 111 -12.50 9.80 -1.28
CA LYS A 111 -11.09 9.37 -1.19
C LYS A 111 -10.91 7.94 -0.66
N GLY A 112 -10.31 7.78 0.52
CA GLY A 112 -9.91 6.49 1.07
C GLY A 112 -11.09 5.56 1.31
N ALA A 113 -12.18 6.07 1.89
CA ALA A 113 -13.36 5.28 2.21
C ALA A 113 -14.05 4.73 0.94
N ALA A 114 -14.13 5.54 -0.11
CA ALA A 114 -14.63 5.10 -1.41
C ALA A 114 -13.67 4.10 -2.08
N LEU A 115 -12.41 4.47 -2.25
CA LEU A 115 -11.41 3.69 -3.00
C LEU A 115 -11.14 2.32 -2.37
N ALA A 116 -11.14 2.23 -1.03
CA ALA A 116 -10.96 0.97 -0.32
C ALA A 116 -12.01 -0.09 -0.66
N ARG A 117 -13.17 0.32 -1.20
CA ARG A 117 -14.28 -0.57 -1.58
C ARG A 117 -14.49 -0.70 -3.08
N THR A 118 -14.09 0.30 -3.86
CA THR A 118 -14.34 0.33 -5.32
C THR A 118 -13.13 -0.01 -6.16
N VAL A 119 -11.91 0.15 -5.64
CA VAL A 119 -10.67 -0.05 -6.41
C VAL A 119 -9.82 -1.20 -5.86
N TYR A 120 -9.73 -1.33 -4.54
CA TYR A 120 -8.89 -2.36 -3.93
C TYR A 120 -9.67 -3.66 -3.74
N GLN A 121 -9.00 -4.80 -3.97
CA GLN A 121 -9.57 -6.14 -3.74
C GLN A 121 -9.90 -6.38 -2.26
N GLU A 122 -9.10 -5.79 -1.37
CA GLU A 122 -9.31 -5.82 0.07
C GLU A 122 -9.12 -4.41 0.64
N ALA A 123 -10.03 -3.96 1.51
CA ALA A 123 -9.99 -2.60 2.08
C ALA A 123 -8.68 -2.30 2.84
N GLY A 124 -8.09 -3.31 3.49
CA GLY A 124 -6.82 -3.20 4.22
C GLY A 124 -5.61 -2.87 3.34
N LEU A 125 -5.72 -3.02 2.01
CA LEU A 125 -4.68 -2.61 1.06
C LEU A 125 -4.65 -1.10 0.83
N ARG A 126 -5.68 -0.38 1.28
CA ARG A 126 -5.75 1.09 1.25
C ARG A 126 -5.70 1.66 2.67
N PRO A 127 -4.51 1.72 3.30
CA PRO A 127 -4.34 2.43 4.57
C PRO A 127 -4.97 3.82 4.55
N MET A 128 -5.75 4.14 5.58
CA MET A 128 -6.36 5.45 5.80
C MET A 128 -6.23 5.82 7.28
N ARG A 129 -6.30 7.12 7.57
CA ARG A 129 -6.19 7.67 8.95
C ARG A 129 -7.49 8.35 9.40
N ASP A 130 -8.39 8.60 8.48
CA ASP A 130 -9.61 9.37 8.59
C ASP A 130 -10.70 8.79 7.67
N LEU A 131 -11.94 9.22 7.91
CA LEU A 131 -13.09 8.96 7.05
C LEU A 131 -13.59 10.31 6.52
N ASP A 132 -13.48 10.51 5.21
CA ASP A 132 -14.08 11.64 4.51
C ASP A 132 -15.48 11.21 4.01
N ILE A 133 -16.52 11.86 4.55
CA ILE A 133 -17.95 11.61 4.31
C ILE A 133 -18.70 12.93 4.14
#